data_AF-A0AA88UYP7-F1
#
_entry.id   AF-A0AA88UYP7-F1
#
_cell.length_a   1.000
_cell.length_b   1.000
_cell.length_c   1.000
_cell.angle_alpha   90.00
_cell.angle_beta   90.00
_cell.angle_gamma   90.00
#
_symmetry.space_group_name_H-M   'P 1'
#
loop_
_entity.id
_entity.type
_entity.pdbx_description
1 polymer ?
#
loop_
_entity_poly.entity_id
_entity_poly.type
_entity_poly.pdbx_seq_one_letter_code
_entity_poly.pdbx_strand_id
1 'polypeptide(L)'
;MCGPDAPISAAQMLGEVSRLLKPGGIYMMITYGDPTVRMPHLSKPVYSWEIELYVMPRPGFQRPAGCTSSAKSCLEPVPTTEKGLLPADYILEDPDSHFIYICKRMDDSSNLCNISTLTDDIL
;
A
#
# COMPACT_ATOMS: atom_id res chain seq x y z
N MET A 1 -14.98 4.20 1.37
CA MET A 1 -15.15 5.62 1.01
C MET A 1 -16.59 5.75 0.60
N CYS A 2 -17.34 6.68 1.20
CA CYS A 2 -18.78 6.75 1.04
C CYS A 2 -19.16 8.13 0.51
N GLY A 3 -20.26 8.21 -0.23
CA GLY A 3 -20.74 9.45 -0.85
C GLY A 3 -20.43 9.53 -2.35
N PRO A 4 -21.15 10.41 -3.08
CA PRO A 4 -21.08 10.51 -4.53
C PRO A 4 -19.68 10.93 -5.02
N ASP A 5 -19.02 11.82 -4.30
CA ASP A 5 -17.70 12.36 -4.68
C ASP A 5 -16.53 11.64 -3.99
N ALA A 6 -16.79 10.48 -3.38
CA ALA A 6 -15.81 9.71 -2.61
C ALA A 6 -14.43 9.55 -3.31
N PRO A 7 -14.35 9.22 -4.61
CA PRO A 7 -13.06 9.12 -5.31
C PRO A 7 -12.31 10.45 -5.40
N ILE A 8 -13.03 11.55 -5.62
CA ILE A 8 -12.46 12.89 -5.76
C ILE A 8 -11.99 13.39 -4.40
N SER A 9 -12.83 13.27 -3.37
CA SER A 9 -12.47 13.65 -2.00
C SER A 9 -11.25 12.89 -1.49
N ALA A 10 -11.16 11.58 -1.78
CA ALA A 10 -9.99 10.79 -1.44
C ALA A 10 -8.73 11.26 -2.17
N ALA A 11 -8.83 11.57 -3.47
CA ALA A 11 -7.70 12.05 -4.24
C ALA A 11 -7.17 13.41 -3.73
N GLN A 12 -8.07 14.32 -3.36
CA GLN A 12 -7.73 15.63 -2.76
C GLN A 12 -7.04 15.45 -1.41
N MET A 13 -7.61 14.62 -0.53
CA MET A 13 -7.03 14.34 0.79
C MET A 13 -5.63 13.73 0.66
N LEU A 14 -5.46 12.70 -0.18
CA LEU A 14 -4.16 12.06 -0.40
C LEU A 14 -3.14 13.00 -1.05
N GLY A 15 -3.59 13.91 -1.93
CA GLY A 15 -2.75 14.97 -2.49
C GLY A 15 -2.17 15.88 -1.42
N GLU A 16 -3.00 16.33 -0.47
CA GLU A 16 -2.53 17.17 0.63
C GLU A 16 -1.64 16.43 1.61
N VAL A 17 -1.97 15.17 1.95
CA VAL A 17 -1.07 14.31 2.74
C VAL A 17 0.28 14.21 2.05
N SER A 18 0.27 13.96 0.74
CA SER A 18 1.48 13.83 -0.04
C SER A 18 2.34 15.08 0.00
N ARG A 19 1.71 16.25 -0.17
CA ARG A 19 2.38 17.56 -0.13
C ARG A 19 2.98 17.89 1.24
N LEU A 20 2.38 17.41 2.33
CA LEU A 20 2.80 17.70 3.70
C LEU A 20 3.89 16.75 4.21
N LEU A 21 3.92 15.51 3.71
CA LEU A 21 4.92 14.53 4.13
C LEU A 21 6.32 14.90 3.61
N LYS A 22 7.25 15.10 4.54
CA LYS A 22 8.68 15.19 4.26
C LYS A 22 9.24 13.84 3.81
N PRO A 23 10.40 13.81 3.15
CA PRO A 23 11.12 12.57 2.88
C PRO A 23 11.26 11.67 4.11
N GLY A 24 10.97 10.38 3.96
CA GLY A 24 10.88 9.40 5.05
C GLY A 24 9.59 9.45 5.89
N GLY A 25 8.72 10.44 5.68
CA GLY A 25 7.42 10.56 6.35
C GLY A 25 6.45 9.46 5.92
N ILE A 26 5.59 9.03 6.84
CA ILE A 26 4.70 7.88 6.65
C ILE A 26 3.23 8.31 6.72
N TYR A 27 2.44 7.86 5.74
CA TYR A 27 0.98 7.81 5.82
C TYR A 27 0.53 6.35 5.98
N MET A 28 -0.29 6.08 7.00
CA MET A 28 -0.85 4.76 7.28
C MET A 28 -2.36 4.78 7.01
N MET A 29 -2.84 3.87 6.16
CA MET A 29 -4.28 3.64 5.95
C MET A 29 -4.68 2.26 6.44
N ILE A 30 -5.59 2.22 7.41
CA ILE A 30 -6.20 0.98 7.92
C ILE A 30 -7.63 0.90 7.39
N THR A 31 -7.97 -0.17 6.66
CA THR A 31 -9.29 -0.32 6.03
C THR A 31 -9.64 -1.78 5.77
N TYR A 32 -10.92 -2.09 5.64
CA TYR A 32 -11.40 -3.36 5.09
C TYR A 32 -11.33 -3.47 3.55
N GLY A 33 -10.83 -2.42 2.87
CA GLY A 33 -10.75 -2.43 1.42
C GLY A 33 -9.46 -3.11 1.00
N ASP A 34 -9.59 -4.21 0.28
CA ASP A 34 -8.45 -4.95 -0.26
C ASP A 34 -7.73 -4.14 -1.36
N PRO A 35 -6.54 -4.60 -1.81
CA PRO A 35 -5.73 -3.86 -2.77
C PRO A 35 -6.43 -3.54 -4.10
N THR A 36 -7.38 -4.36 -4.55
CA THR A 36 -8.11 -4.14 -5.80
C THR A 36 -8.89 -2.82 -5.80
N VAL A 37 -9.42 -2.43 -4.63
CA VAL A 37 -10.21 -1.21 -4.47
C VAL A 37 -9.43 -0.04 -3.86
N ARG A 38 -8.25 -0.28 -3.28
CA ARG A 38 -7.46 0.77 -2.61
C ARG A 38 -6.20 1.19 -3.35
N MET A 39 -5.50 0.27 -4.00
CA MET A 39 -4.29 0.63 -4.76
C MET A 39 -4.56 1.67 -5.86
N PRO A 40 -5.69 1.67 -6.60
CA PRO A 40 -5.97 2.74 -7.58
C PRO A 40 -5.98 4.16 -7.00
N HIS A 41 -6.23 4.28 -5.70
CA HIS A 41 -6.19 5.56 -4.99
C HIS A 41 -4.82 5.86 -4.41
N LEU A 42 -4.03 4.87 -4.01
CA LEU A 42 -2.75 5.07 -3.33
C LEU A 42 -1.55 5.06 -4.27
N SER A 43 -1.55 4.27 -5.34
CA SER A 43 -0.38 4.04 -6.20
C SER A 43 -0.22 5.09 -7.31
N LYS A 44 -0.70 6.31 -7.09
CA LYS A 44 -0.56 7.37 -8.10
C LYS A 44 0.88 7.90 -8.07
N PRO A 45 1.58 7.98 -9.21
CA PRO A 45 2.98 8.42 -9.25
C PRO A 45 3.24 9.80 -8.62
N VAL A 46 2.25 10.70 -8.70
CA VAL A 46 2.30 12.05 -8.09
C VAL A 46 2.50 12.02 -6.57
N TYR A 47 2.15 10.91 -5.92
CA TYR A 47 2.34 10.79 -4.48
C TYR A 47 3.75 10.36 -4.08
N SER A 48 4.61 9.94 -5.01
CA SER A 48 6.04 9.65 -4.79
C SER A 48 6.35 8.96 -3.45
N TRP A 49 5.59 7.92 -3.13
CA TRP A 49 5.80 7.09 -1.96
C TRP A 49 5.95 5.62 -2.36
N GLU A 50 6.68 4.86 -1.55
CA GLU A 50 6.68 3.40 -1.57
C GLU A 50 5.52 2.89 -0.70
N ILE A 51 4.92 1.76 -1.08
CA ILE A 51 3.76 1.19 -0.37
C ILE A 51 4.10 -0.21 0.11
N GLU A 52 4.00 -0.43 1.41
CA GLU A 52 3.99 -1.77 2.00
C GLU A 52 2.57 -2.13 2.44
N LEU A 53 2.20 -3.40 2.26
CA LEU A 53 0.88 -3.92 2.62
C LEU A 53 1.01 -4.90 3.77
N TYR A 54 0.23 -4.71 4.83
CA TYR A 54 0.06 -5.68 5.90
C TYR A 54 -1.39 -6.14 5.94
N VAL A 55 -1.59 -7.40 6.33
CA VAL A 55 -2.92 -8.00 6.49
C VAL A 55 -3.03 -8.49 7.91
N MET A 56 -3.96 -7.90 8.67
CA MET A 56 -4.20 -8.24 10.07
C MET A 56 -5.58 -8.86 10.24
N PRO A 57 -5.68 -10.12 10.72
CA PRO A 57 -6.96 -10.73 11.07
C PRO A 57 -7.69 -9.92 12.13
N ARG A 58 -9.01 -10.07 12.20
CA ARG A 58 -9.78 -9.41 13.26
C ARG A 58 -9.40 -9.96 14.64
N PRO A 59 -9.52 -9.13 15.69
CA PRO A 59 -9.46 -9.62 17.06
C PRO A 59 -10.43 -10.79 17.28
N GLY A 60 -9.93 -11.89 17.84
CA GLY A 60 -10.74 -13.09 18.10
C GLY A 60 -10.88 -14.05 16.92
N PHE A 61 -10.27 -13.76 15.76
CA PHE A 61 -10.20 -14.73 14.65
C PHE A 61 -9.45 -15.99 15.11
N GLN A 62 -10.12 -17.14 14.98
CA GLN A 62 -9.54 -18.44 15.28
C GLN A 62 -9.09 -19.08 13.97
N ARG A 63 -7.78 -19.27 13.82
CA ARG A 63 -7.24 -19.94 12.64
C ARG A 63 -7.79 -21.38 12.57
N PRO A 64 -8.15 -21.85 11.36
CA PRO A 64 -8.44 -23.26 11.14
C PRO A 64 -7.28 -24.15 11.59
N ALA A 65 -7.60 -25.30 12.20
CA ALA A 65 -6.59 -26.28 12.58
C ALA A 65 -5.83 -26.77 11.34
N GLY A 66 -4.49 -26.70 11.37
CA GLY A 66 -3.61 -27.11 10.26
C GLY A 66 -3.00 -25.96 9.44
N CYS A 67 -3.31 -24.70 9.75
CA CYS A 67 -2.62 -23.56 9.14
C CYS A 67 -1.17 -23.43 9.67
N THR A 68 -0.19 -23.34 8.77
CA THR A 68 1.24 -23.27 9.10
C THR A 68 1.75 -21.84 9.30
N SER A 69 0.90 -20.85 9.07
CA SER A 69 1.18 -19.43 9.22
C SER A 69 1.36 -19.04 10.69
N SER A 70 2.58 -18.60 11.00
CA SER A 70 2.93 -18.08 12.32
C SER A 70 2.20 -16.76 12.58
N ALA A 71 1.90 -16.45 13.85
CA ALA A 71 1.45 -15.11 14.24
C ALA A 71 2.45 -13.99 13.90
N LYS A 72 3.71 -14.32 13.60
CA LYS A 72 4.69 -13.37 13.07
C LYS A 72 4.34 -12.89 11.66
N SER A 73 3.53 -13.63 10.89
CA SER A 73 3.17 -13.25 9.52
C SER A 73 2.37 -11.96 9.43
N CYS A 74 1.67 -11.55 10.48
CA CYS A 74 0.91 -10.29 10.47
C CYS A 74 1.77 -9.06 10.79
N LEU A 75 3.01 -9.24 11.25
CA LEU A 75 3.97 -8.16 11.54
C LEU A 75 4.98 -7.95 10.40
N GLU A 76 4.88 -8.74 9.34
CA GLU A 76 5.72 -8.63 8.15
C GLU A 76 4.87 -8.16 6.97
N PRO A 77 5.43 -7.37 6.05
CA PRO A 77 4.71 -6.94 4.87
C PRO A 77 4.42 -8.14 3.96
N VAL A 78 3.22 -8.16 3.42
CA VAL A 78 2.77 -9.15 2.45
C VAL A 78 3.42 -8.84 1.09
N PRO A 79 3.97 -9.85 0.39
CA PRO A 79 4.46 -9.66 -0.97
C PRO A 79 3.34 -9.13 -1.87
N THR A 80 3.63 -8.11 -2.66
CA THR A 80 2.70 -7.55 -3.66
C THR A 80 3.27 -7.65 -5.06
N THR A 81 2.39 -7.75 -6.04
CA THR A 81 2.74 -7.61 -7.46
C THR A 81 3.21 -6.20 -7.80
N GLU A 82 3.72 -5.99 -9.02
CA GLU A 82 4.08 -4.66 -9.55
C GLU A 82 2.92 -3.64 -9.48
N LYS A 83 1.67 -4.12 -9.53
CA LYS A 83 0.46 -3.29 -9.40
C LYS A 83 0.02 -3.09 -7.95
N GLY A 84 0.77 -3.63 -7.00
CA GLY A 84 0.44 -3.56 -5.58
C GLY A 84 -0.69 -4.50 -5.15
N LEU A 85 -1.09 -5.43 -6.01
CA LEU A 85 -2.13 -6.43 -5.70
C LEU A 85 -1.52 -7.64 -5.00
N LEU A 86 -2.35 -8.37 -4.27
CA LEU A 86 -1.98 -9.68 -3.72
C LEU A 86 -1.64 -10.66 -4.85
N PRO A 87 -0.63 -11.53 -4.67
CA PRO A 87 -0.36 -12.65 -5.57
C PRO A 87 -1.58 -13.57 -5.74
N ALA A 88 -1.69 -14.21 -6.90
CA ALA A 88 -2.83 -15.08 -7.20
C ALA A 88 -2.91 -16.33 -6.31
N ASP A 89 -1.78 -16.75 -5.74
CA ASP A 89 -1.64 -17.86 -4.79
C ASP A 89 -1.71 -17.41 -3.33
N TYR A 90 -1.91 -16.12 -3.05
CA TYR A 90 -2.05 -15.62 -1.69
C TYR A 90 -3.38 -16.07 -1.08
N ILE A 91 -3.29 -16.77 0.06
CA ILE A 91 -4.45 -17.28 0.79
C ILE A 91 -4.78 -16.31 1.92
N LEU A 92 -5.90 -15.62 1.81
CA LEU A 92 -6.43 -14.77 2.87
C LEU A 92 -7.17 -15.64 3.91
N GLU A 93 -6.63 -15.72 5.13
CA GLU A 93 -7.18 -16.56 6.19
C GLU A 93 -8.51 -16.03 6.76
N ASP A 94 -8.53 -14.75 7.16
CA ASP A 94 -9.75 -14.07 7.62
C ASP A 94 -10.24 -13.15 6.50
N PRO A 95 -11.38 -13.44 5.83
CA PRO A 95 -11.91 -12.61 4.76
C PRO A 95 -12.25 -11.19 5.21
N ASP A 96 -12.46 -10.99 6.51
CA ASP A 96 -12.76 -9.69 7.12
C ASP A 96 -11.51 -9.03 7.74
N SER A 97 -10.31 -9.42 7.28
CA SER A 97 -9.05 -8.82 7.74
C SER A 97 -8.99 -7.32 7.47
N HIS A 98 -8.23 -6.62 8.31
CA HIS A 98 -7.82 -5.24 8.03
C HIS A 98 -6.62 -5.26 7.10
N PHE A 99 -6.69 -4.46 6.04
CA PHE A 99 -5.57 -4.12 5.19
C PHE A 99 -4.95 -2.83 5.68
N ILE A 100 -3.64 -2.86 5.91
CA ILE A 100 -2.87 -1.73 6.38
C ILE A 100 -1.86 -1.38 5.31
N TYR A 101 -2.00 -0.18 4.76
CA TYR A 101 -1.11 0.35 3.73
C TYR A 101 -0.17 1.35 4.38
N ILE A 102 1.13 1.09 4.34
CA ILE A 102 2.18 1.98 4.82
C ILE A 102 2.77 2.68 3.60
N CYS A 103 2.44 3.96 3.44
CA CYS A 103 2.92 4.78 2.34
C CYS A 103 4.06 5.66 2.84
N LYS A 104 5.31 5.35 2.47
CA LYS A 104 6.50 6.09 2.91
C LYS A 104 7.00 7.02 1.81
N ARG A 105 7.03 8.32 2.10
CA ARG A 105 7.53 9.36 1.18
C ARG A 105 8.98 9.06 0.81
N MET A 106 9.24 8.98 -0.50
CA MET A 106 10.58 8.81 -1.03
C MET A 106 11.36 10.12 -0.98
N ASP A 107 12.69 10.03 -0.94
CA ASP A 107 13.57 11.19 -1.07
C ASP A 107 13.56 11.68 -2.52
N ASP A 108 13.49 13.01 -2.71
CA ASP A 108 13.52 13.64 -4.04
C ASP A 108 14.80 13.30 -4.84
N SER A 109 15.89 12.93 -4.14
CA SER A 109 17.14 12.46 -4.72
C SER A 109 16.99 11.18 -5.55
N SER A 110 16.02 10.32 -5.21
CA SER A 110 15.76 9.05 -5.92
C SER A 110 15.08 9.26 -7.28
N ASN A 111 14.37 10.37 -7.47
CA ASN A 111 13.77 10.73 -8.77
C ASN A 111 14.82 11.25 -9.78
N LEU A 112 15.93 11.84 -9.31
CA LEU A 112 17.02 12.28 -10.17
C LEU A 112 17.79 11.10 -10.78
N CYS A 113 17.90 9.98 -10.05
CA CYS A 113 18.57 8.77 -10.53
C CYS A 113 17.82 8.07 -11.68
N ASN A 114 16.49 8.17 -11.72
CA ASN A 114 15.69 7.60 -12.80
C ASN A 114 15.69 8.47 -14.08
N ILE A 115 16.08 9.75 -13.97
CA ILE A 115 16.23 10.64 -15.12
C ILE A 115 17.65 10.51 -15.71
N SER A 116 18.68 10.35 -14.88
CA SER A 116 20.05 10.14 -15.36
C SER A 116 20.20 8.83 -16.15
N THR A 117 19.46 7.78 -15.81
CA THR A 117 19.50 6.51 -16.55
C THR A 117 18.80 6.58 -17.91
N LEU A 118 17.87 7.50 -18.12
CA LEU A 118 17.22 7.70 -19.43
C LEU A 118 18.08 8.54 -20.39
N THR A 119 19.03 9.32 -19.88
CA THR A 119 19.91 10.15 -20.72
C THR A 119 21.18 9.44 -21.18
N ASP A 120 21.56 8.34 -20.52
CA ASP A 120 22.75 7.56 -20.87
C ASP A 120 22.50 6.52 -21.98
N ASP A 121 21.24 6.27 -22.37
CA ASP A 121 20.86 5.39 -23.50
C ASP A 121 20.76 6.13 -24.85
N ILE A 122 21.14 7.42 -24.91
CA ILE A 122 21.22 8.22 -26.15
C ILE A 122 22.63 8.84 -26.28
N LEU A 123 23.66 8.00 -26.31
CA LEU A 123 24.94 8.34 -26.94
C LEU A 123 25.65 7.08 -27.49
#